data_AF-A0A8H3LG14-F1
#
_entry.id   AF-A0A8H3LG14-F1
#
_cell.length_a   1.000
_cell.length_b   1.000
_cell.length_c   1.000
_cell.angle_alpha   90.00
_cell.angle_beta   90.00
_cell.angle_gamma   90.00
#
_symmetry.space_group_name_H-M   'P 1'
#
loop_
_entity.id
_entity.type
_entity.pdbx_description
1 polymer ?
#
loop_
_entity_poly.entity_id
_entity_poly.type
_entity_poly.pdbx_seq_one_letter_code
_entity_poly.pdbx_strand_id
1 'polypeptide(L)'
;MLRACLAVSYAYLSATIASICWIKYVVLAIIISSFAHAFFLLLHPRDFLKSFNAPNQDDPNNPWTLSNTYNQTDSNGNVLNEILIQVPSESTNLFYSYPTSLLATYLFLTGSQNSVSPWSPSPSPENMTLFILMVVFSFLVVIYLMNLFIGLLNMVIEKDNDRASYLAQKAKVIAEIKLFIYCLIKDVEDLGFLK
;
A
#
# COMPACT_ATOMS: atom_id res chain seq x y z
N MET A 1 -11.37 5.32 44.96
CA MET A 1 -10.59 4.06 44.91
C MET A 1 -10.92 3.21 43.69
N LEU A 2 -12.19 2.81 43.49
CA LEU A 2 -12.62 1.98 42.33
C LEU A 2 -12.34 2.61 40.95
N ARG A 3 -12.59 3.92 40.79
CA ARG A 3 -12.30 4.66 39.53
C ARG A 3 -10.81 4.71 39.18
N ALA A 4 -9.93 4.80 40.18
CA ALA A 4 -8.49 4.81 39.95
C ALA A 4 -7.98 3.42 39.56
N CYS A 5 -8.50 2.36 40.19
CA CYS A 5 -8.18 0.98 39.83
C CYS A 5 -8.62 0.63 38.39
N LEU A 6 -9.85 1.03 38.01
CA LEU A 6 -10.35 0.85 36.65
C LEU A 6 -9.54 1.62 35.60
N ALA A 7 -9.11 2.86 35.92
CA ALA A 7 -8.30 3.68 35.02
C ALA A 7 -6.90 3.07 34.78
N VAL A 8 -6.25 2.53 35.82
CA VAL A 8 -4.95 1.86 35.72
C VAL A 8 -5.08 0.56 34.91
N SER A 9 -6.12 -0.25 35.18
CA SER A 9 -6.37 -1.48 34.43
C SER A 9 -6.66 -1.22 32.94
N TYR A 10 -7.39 -0.14 32.64
CA TYR A 10 -7.70 0.27 31.27
C TYR A 10 -6.47 0.79 30.52
N ALA A 11 -5.61 1.57 31.19
CA ALA A 11 -4.36 2.06 30.60
C ALA A 11 -3.42 0.89 30.26
N TYR A 12 -3.33 -0.11 31.14
CA TYR A 12 -2.50 -1.30 30.90
C TYR A 12 -3.02 -2.16 29.74
N LEU A 13 -4.35 -2.38 29.67
CA LEU A 13 -4.97 -3.14 28.58
C LEU A 13 -4.80 -2.44 27.22
N SER A 14 -5.01 -1.13 27.16
CA SER A 14 -4.84 -0.36 25.92
C SER A 14 -3.38 -0.27 25.47
N ALA A 15 -2.42 -0.17 26.39
CA ALA A 15 -1.00 -0.23 26.06
C ALA A 15 -0.60 -1.61 25.50
N THR A 16 -1.07 -2.69 26.11
CA THR A 16 -0.77 -4.07 25.66
C THR A 16 -1.32 -4.34 24.26
N ILE A 17 -2.55 -3.88 23.99
CA ILE A 17 -3.19 -3.95 22.68
C ILE A 17 -2.40 -3.16 21.63
N ALA A 18 -2.00 -1.92 21.93
CA ALA A 18 -1.22 -1.09 21.02
C ALA A 18 0.14 -1.75 20.69
N SER A 19 0.80 -2.36 21.66
CA SER A 19 2.05 -3.10 21.45
C SER A 19 1.87 -4.30 20.51
N ILE A 20 0.79 -5.08 20.65
CA ILE A 20 0.53 -6.24 19.77
C ILE A 20 0.27 -5.77 18.33
N CYS A 21 -0.54 -4.73 18.15
CA CYS A 21 -0.79 -4.16 16.82
C CYS A 21 0.50 -3.67 16.17
N TRP A 22 1.32 -2.94 16.92
CA TRP A 22 2.60 -2.44 16.44
C TRP A 22 3.53 -3.56 15.98
N ILE A 23 3.66 -4.63 16.76
CA ILE A 23 4.47 -5.80 16.39
C ILE A 23 4.00 -6.41 15.05
N LYS A 24 2.67 -6.55 14.84
CA LYS A 24 2.15 -7.09 13.58
C LYS A 24 2.47 -6.21 12.36
N TYR A 25 2.47 -4.89 12.52
CA TYR A 25 2.88 -3.96 11.46
C TYR A 25 4.39 -4.00 11.21
N VAL A 26 5.21 -4.13 12.25
CA VAL A 26 6.67 -4.28 12.10
C VAL A 26 7.00 -5.55 11.33
N VAL A 27 6.36 -6.68 11.65
CA VAL A 27 6.56 -7.94 10.92
C VAL A 27 6.16 -7.78 9.44
N LEU A 28 5.04 -7.11 9.15
CA LEU A 28 4.63 -6.81 7.77
C LEU A 28 5.69 -5.99 7.04
N ALA A 29 6.23 -4.94 7.67
CA ALA A 29 7.25 -4.09 7.07
C ALA A 29 8.54 -4.87 6.76
N ILE A 30 8.97 -5.76 7.66
CA ILE A 30 10.16 -6.61 7.44
C ILE A 30 9.93 -7.57 6.26
N ILE A 31 8.75 -8.19 6.17
CA ILE A 31 8.39 -9.06 5.04
C ILE A 31 8.44 -8.27 3.74
N ILE A 32 7.77 -7.12 3.66
CA ILE A 32 7.75 -6.29 2.45
C ILE A 32 9.16 -5.86 2.07
N SER A 33 9.97 -5.41 3.03
CA SER A 33 11.36 -5.00 2.78
C SER A 33 12.22 -6.16 2.27
N SER A 34 12.02 -7.37 2.79
CA SER A 34 12.77 -8.57 2.39
C SER A 34 12.44 -8.97 0.95
N PHE A 35 11.15 -8.99 0.60
CA PHE A 35 10.71 -9.26 -0.78
C PHE A 35 11.11 -8.15 -1.74
N ALA A 36 11.01 -6.88 -1.34
CA ALA A 36 11.48 -5.76 -2.15
C ALA A 36 12.98 -5.86 -2.45
N HIS A 37 13.77 -6.32 -1.48
CA HIS A 37 15.19 -6.58 -1.69
C HIS A 37 15.42 -7.77 -2.63
N ALA A 38 14.66 -8.86 -2.50
CA ALA A 38 14.76 -10.01 -3.39
C ALA A 38 14.38 -9.65 -4.84
N PHE A 39 13.28 -8.92 -5.04
CA PHE A 39 12.89 -8.42 -6.36
C PHE A 39 13.91 -7.45 -6.93
N PHE A 40 14.45 -6.54 -6.10
CA PHE A 40 15.53 -5.66 -6.51
C PHE A 40 16.71 -6.46 -7.06
N LEU A 41 17.22 -7.45 -6.32
CA LEU A 41 18.36 -8.24 -6.80
C LEU A 41 18.07 -9.02 -8.10
N LEU A 42 16.84 -9.50 -8.29
CA LEU A 42 16.47 -10.27 -9.49
C LEU A 42 16.16 -9.41 -10.72
N LEU A 43 15.66 -8.19 -10.52
CA LEU A 43 15.17 -7.29 -11.58
C LEU A 43 16.07 -6.08 -11.83
N HIS A 44 17.14 -5.94 -11.04
CA HIS A 44 18.15 -4.93 -11.25
C HIS A 44 19.03 -5.28 -12.48
N PRO A 45 19.36 -4.31 -13.34
CA PRO A 45 20.28 -4.52 -14.45
C PRO A 45 21.67 -4.93 -13.94
N ARG A 46 22.33 -5.83 -14.67
CA ARG A 46 23.67 -6.34 -14.31
C ARG A 46 24.73 -5.24 -14.42
N ASP A 47 24.67 -4.45 -15.49
CA ASP A 47 25.63 -3.39 -15.80
C ASP A 47 25.03 -1.99 -15.56
N PHE A 48 24.83 -1.63 -14.29
CA PHE A 48 24.24 -0.35 -13.88
C PHE A 48 24.82 0.87 -14.59
N LEU A 49 26.15 1.02 -14.66
CA LEU A 49 26.80 2.21 -15.24
C LEU A 49 26.63 2.34 -16.75
N LYS A 50 26.40 1.24 -17.46
CA LYS A 50 26.21 1.23 -18.92
C LYS A 50 24.75 1.10 -19.32
N SER A 51 23.87 0.87 -18.34
CA SER A 51 22.46 0.53 -18.53
C SER A 51 21.70 1.52 -19.41
N PHE A 52 22.02 2.82 -19.33
CA PHE A 52 21.42 3.86 -20.17
C PHE A 52 22.25 4.26 -21.40
N ASN A 53 23.51 3.85 -21.48
CA ASN A 53 24.40 4.30 -22.56
C ASN A 53 24.22 3.52 -23.86
N ALA A 54 23.95 2.22 -23.75
CA ALA A 54 23.75 1.35 -24.90
C ALA A 54 22.78 0.20 -24.59
N PRO A 55 22.02 -0.28 -25.58
CA PRO A 55 21.24 -1.50 -25.46
C PRO A 55 22.16 -2.69 -25.15
N ASN A 56 21.80 -3.49 -24.15
CA ASN A 56 22.46 -4.76 -23.86
C ASN A 56 21.43 -5.90 -23.92
N GLN A 57 21.48 -6.69 -24.99
CA GLN A 57 20.55 -7.79 -25.23
C GLN A 57 20.82 -9.02 -24.35
N ASP A 58 22.02 -9.13 -23.77
CA ASP A 58 22.38 -10.22 -22.86
C ASP A 58 21.78 -10.01 -21.45
N ASP A 59 21.31 -8.80 -21.15
CA ASP A 59 20.68 -8.46 -19.88
C ASP A 59 19.17 -8.22 -20.04
N PRO A 60 18.32 -9.18 -19.65
CA PRO A 60 16.87 -9.03 -19.70
C PRO A 60 16.33 -7.86 -18.88
N ASN A 61 17.08 -7.43 -17.85
CA ASN A 61 16.68 -6.36 -16.95
C ASN A 61 17.19 -4.98 -17.39
N ASN A 62 17.91 -4.91 -18.52
CA ASN A 62 18.41 -3.65 -19.05
C ASN A 62 17.24 -2.72 -19.44
N PRO A 63 17.29 -1.42 -19.09
CA PRO A 63 16.21 -0.48 -19.40
C PRO A 63 15.84 -0.39 -20.88
N TRP A 64 16.79 -0.59 -21.81
CA TRP A 64 16.52 -0.58 -23.25
C TRP A 64 15.70 -1.80 -23.68
N THR A 65 15.97 -2.98 -23.10
CA THR A 65 15.23 -4.23 -23.38
C THR A 65 13.79 -4.17 -22.87
N LEU A 66 13.57 -3.43 -21.79
CA LEU A 66 12.26 -3.24 -21.16
C LEU A 66 11.44 -2.08 -21.76
N SER A 67 12.04 -1.31 -22.66
CA SER A 67 11.40 -0.12 -23.21
C SER A 67 10.37 -0.47 -24.29
N ASN A 68 9.38 0.39 -24.45
CA ASN A 68 8.36 0.19 -25.48
C ASN A 68 8.99 0.28 -26.87
N THR A 69 8.60 -0.68 -27.70
CA THR A 69 9.02 -0.80 -29.09
C THR A 69 7.81 -0.51 -29.98
N TYR A 70 7.99 0.38 -30.95
CA TYR A 70 6.95 0.84 -31.86
C TYR A 70 7.32 0.46 -33.28
N ASN A 71 6.40 -0.23 -33.97
CA ASN A 71 6.55 -0.48 -35.39
C ASN A 71 5.96 0.69 -36.16
N GLN A 72 6.64 1.13 -37.21
CA GLN A 72 6.06 2.10 -38.13
C GLN A 72 5.02 1.45 -39.05
N THR A 73 3.99 2.20 -39.44
CA THR A 73 3.00 1.75 -40.42
C THR A 73 2.97 2.69 -41.61
N ASP A 74 2.79 2.16 -42.82
CA ASP A 74 2.57 2.97 -44.01
C ASP A 74 1.17 3.63 -44.01
N SER A 75 0.89 4.45 -45.03
CA SER A 75 -0.42 5.09 -45.22
C SER A 75 -1.59 4.11 -45.39
N ASN A 76 -1.29 2.84 -45.66
CA ASN A 76 -2.24 1.78 -45.93
C ASN A 76 -2.43 0.87 -44.70
N GLY A 77 -1.73 1.15 -43.60
CA GLY A 77 -1.77 0.38 -42.35
C GLY A 77 -0.87 -0.86 -42.35
N ASN A 78 -0.02 -1.06 -43.36
CA ASN A 78 0.94 -2.16 -43.37
C ASN A 78 2.12 -1.82 -42.45
N VAL A 79 2.55 -2.80 -41.66
CA VAL A 79 3.70 -2.65 -40.76
C VAL A 79 4.99 -2.63 -41.58
N LEU A 80 5.75 -1.55 -41.46
CA LEU A 80 7.08 -1.40 -42.03
C LEU A 80 8.12 -2.09 -41.13
N ASN A 81 9.23 -2.54 -41.71
CA ASN A 81 10.31 -3.23 -40.97
C ASN A 81 11.21 -2.24 -40.19
N GLU A 82 10.71 -1.05 -39.90
CA GLU A 82 11.40 0.00 -39.15
C GLU A 82 10.86 0.03 -37.72
N ILE A 83 11.78 -0.11 -36.77
CA ILE A 83 11.48 -0.25 -35.36
C ILE A 83 12.02 0.98 -34.62
N LEU A 84 11.16 1.64 -33.86
CA LEU A 84 11.50 2.76 -32.99
C LEU A 84 11.45 2.29 -31.54
N ILE A 85 12.52 2.50 -30.79
CA ILE A 85 12.59 2.15 -29.36
C ILE A 85 12.52 3.43 -28.56
N GLN A 86 11.62 3.49 -27.59
CA GLN A 86 11.57 4.63 -26.66
C GLN A 86 12.87 4.70 -25.86
N VAL A 87 13.45 5.89 -25.77
CA VAL A 87 14.64 6.10 -24.91
C VAL A 87 14.23 5.82 -23.47
N PRO A 88 14.87 4.86 -22.79
CA PRO A 88 14.48 4.48 -21.45
C PRO A 88 14.89 5.54 -20.43
N SER A 89 14.15 5.57 -19.33
CA SER A 89 14.46 6.39 -18.16
C SER A 89 14.51 5.51 -16.92
N GLU A 90 14.89 6.09 -15.78
CA GLU A 90 14.85 5.38 -14.49
C GLU A 90 13.46 4.86 -14.13
N SER A 91 12.38 5.43 -14.69
CA SER A 91 11.01 4.94 -14.47
C SER A 91 10.64 3.74 -15.34
N THR A 92 11.39 3.43 -16.41
CA THR A 92 11.15 2.26 -17.27
C THR A 92 11.35 0.97 -16.48
N ASN A 93 12.34 0.92 -15.59
CA ASN A 93 12.59 -0.19 -14.67
C ASN A 93 12.45 0.32 -13.22
N LEU A 94 11.30 0.07 -12.59
CA LEU A 94 11.08 0.49 -11.19
C LEU A 94 12.00 -0.23 -10.17
N PHE A 95 12.63 -1.34 -10.54
CA PHE A 95 13.65 -2.04 -9.74
C PHE A 95 15.08 -1.53 -9.99
N TYR A 96 15.24 -0.44 -10.74
CA TYR A 96 16.55 0.18 -10.99
C TYR A 96 17.21 0.70 -9.71
N SER A 97 16.45 1.25 -8.77
CA SER A 97 16.96 1.71 -7.48
C SER A 97 16.23 1.04 -6.32
N TYR A 98 16.89 0.97 -5.15
CA TYR A 98 16.27 0.38 -3.96
C TYR A 98 15.03 1.15 -3.45
N PRO A 99 15.00 2.49 -3.42
CA PRO A 99 13.79 3.22 -3.07
C PRO A 99 12.63 2.97 -4.04
N THR A 100 12.91 2.91 -5.34
CA THR A 100 11.89 2.63 -6.35
C THR A 100 11.42 1.18 -6.30
N SER A 101 12.27 0.22 -5.91
CA SER A 101 11.87 -1.18 -5.75
C SER A 101 10.92 -1.38 -4.57
N LEU A 102 11.09 -0.62 -3.48
CA LEU A 102 10.12 -0.56 -2.38
C LEU A 102 8.77 -0.05 -2.87
N LEU A 103 8.77 1.02 -3.68
CA LEU A 103 7.54 1.55 -4.30
C LEU A 103 6.90 0.52 -5.26
N ALA A 104 7.70 -0.16 -6.07
CA ALA A 104 7.23 -1.21 -6.98
C ALA A 104 6.56 -2.35 -6.22
N THR A 105 7.18 -2.81 -5.13
CA THR A 105 6.65 -3.87 -4.28
C THR A 105 5.36 -3.44 -3.59
N TYR A 106 5.25 -2.18 -3.16
CA TYR A 106 4.01 -1.61 -2.65
C TYR A 106 2.90 -1.51 -3.72
N LEU A 107 3.24 -1.11 -4.94
CA LEU A 107 2.30 -1.12 -6.07
C LEU A 107 1.82 -2.54 -6.38
N PHE A 108 2.71 -3.52 -6.34
CA PHE A 108 2.35 -4.92 -6.50
C PHE A 108 1.43 -5.42 -5.37
N LEU A 109 1.67 -4.99 -4.12
CA LEU A 109 0.81 -5.27 -2.96
C LEU A 109 -0.64 -4.79 -3.17
N THR A 110 -0.82 -3.63 -3.80
CA THR A 110 -2.14 -3.04 -4.10
C THR A 110 -2.77 -3.60 -5.38
N GLY A 111 -2.10 -4.54 -6.06
CA GLY A 111 -2.58 -5.17 -7.29
C GLY A 111 -2.27 -4.40 -8.57
N SER A 112 -1.42 -3.37 -8.51
CA SER A 112 -1.01 -2.63 -9.71
C SER A 112 0.04 -3.39 -10.52
N GLN A 113 -0.30 -3.71 -11.77
CA GLN A 113 0.58 -4.38 -12.71
C GLN A 113 1.71 -3.47 -13.22
N ASN A 114 1.59 -2.14 -13.07
CA ASN A 114 2.58 -1.17 -13.56
C ASN A 114 3.99 -1.41 -12.99
N SER A 115 4.06 -2.04 -11.81
CA SER A 115 5.32 -2.40 -11.15
C SER A 115 6.12 -3.47 -11.90
N VAL A 116 5.43 -4.37 -12.61
CA VAL A 116 6.01 -5.59 -13.21
C VAL A 116 5.71 -5.71 -14.70
N SER A 117 4.87 -4.85 -15.27
CA SER A 117 4.46 -4.91 -16.69
C SER A 117 5.60 -4.83 -17.71
N PRO A 118 6.72 -4.12 -17.48
CA PRO A 118 7.85 -4.16 -18.40
C PRO A 118 8.47 -5.57 -18.52
N TRP A 119 8.30 -6.41 -17.50
CA TRP A 119 8.76 -7.79 -17.47
C TRP A 119 7.61 -8.72 -17.82
N SER A 120 7.47 -9.00 -19.11
CA SER A 120 6.69 -10.14 -19.61
C SER A 120 7.64 -11.23 -20.15
N PRO A 121 8.45 -11.88 -19.28
CA PRO A 121 9.40 -12.87 -19.73
C PRO A 121 8.70 -14.06 -20.38
N SER A 122 9.30 -14.57 -21.46
CA SER A 122 8.92 -15.89 -21.96
C SER A 122 9.13 -16.94 -20.86
N PRO A 123 8.33 -18.02 -20.85
CA PRO A 123 8.48 -19.09 -19.86
C PRO A 123 9.78 -19.85 -20.11
N SER A 124 10.90 -19.29 -19.66
CA SER A 124 12.22 -19.90 -19.64
C SER A 124 12.58 -20.32 -18.21
N PRO A 125 13.46 -21.31 -18.02
CA PRO A 125 13.90 -21.76 -16.69
C PRO A 125 14.54 -20.63 -15.86
N GLU A 126 15.14 -19.66 -16.55
CA GLU A 126 15.86 -18.51 -15.99
C GLU A 126 14.93 -17.58 -15.20
N ASN A 127 13.71 -17.41 -15.72
CA ASN A 127 12.68 -16.54 -15.15
C ASN A 127 11.77 -17.27 -14.16
N MET A 128 11.93 -18.61 -14.01
CA MET A 128 11.09 -19.43 -13.14
C MET A 128 11.17 -18.99 -11.68
N THR A 129 12.35 -18.58 -11.21
CA THR A 129 12.56 -18.06 -9.85
C THR A 129 11.73 -16.81 -9.58
N LEU A 130 11.65 -15.89 -10.54
CA LEU A 130 10.85 -14.67 -10.44
C LEU A 130 9.36 -14.99 -10.36
N PHE A 131 8.87 -15.90 -11.21
CA PHE A 131 7.47 -16.33 -11.17
C PHE A 131 7.09 -16.97 -9.84
N ILE A 132 7.93 -17.87 -9.31
CA ILE A 132 7.71 -18.49 -8.00
C ILE A 132 7.68 -17.42 -6.90
N LEU A 133 8.63 -16.47 -6.93
CA LEU A 133 8.70 -15.39 -5.95
C LEU A 133 7.45 -14.50 -5.99
N MET A 134 6.95 -14.16 -7.18
CA MET A 134 5.72 -13.39 -7.36
C MET A 134 4.51 -14.13 -6.80
N VAL A 135 4.35 -15.42 -7.13
CA VAL A 135 3.24 -16.25 -6.64
C VAL A 135 3.27 -16.35 -5.12
N VAL A 136 4.43 -16.69 -4.54
CA VAL A 136 4.61 -16.82 -3.09
C VAL A 136 4.35 -15.48 -2.39
N PHE A 137 4.85 -14.38 -2.93
CA PHE A 137 4.59 -13.04 -2.39
C PHE A 137 3.09 -12.73 -2.37
N SER A 138 2.39 -12.93 -3.49
CA SER A 138 0.95 -12.68 -3.56
C SER A 138 0.16 -13.53 -2.57
N PHE A 139 0.46 -14.83 -2.45
CA PHE A 139 -0.19 -15.71 -1.47
C PHE A 139 0.08 -15.27 -0.03
N LEU A 140 1.34 -14.99 0.30
CA LEU A 140 1.74 -14.58 1.64
C LEU A 140 1.06 -13.27 2.04
N VAL A 141 1.08 -12.28 1.16
CA VAL A 141 0.46 -10.97 1.38
C VAL A 141 -1.03 -11.12 1.61
N VAL A 142 -1.74 -11.88 0.77
CA VAL A 142 -3.20 -12.05 0.92
C VAL A 142 -3.52 -12.71 2.26
N ILE A 143 -2.87 -13.82 2.60
CA ILE A 143 -3.13 -14.53 3.86
C ILE A 143 -2.78 -13.64 5.06
N TYR A 144 -1.61 -12.99 5.04
CA TYR A 144 -1.14 -12.19 6.15
C TYR A 144 -1.97 -10.92 6.34
N LEU A 145 -2.26 -10.17 5.27
CA LEU A 145 -3.05 -8.93 5.35
C LEU A 145 -4.49 -9.23 5.77
N MET A 146 -5.11 -10.30 5.26
CA MET A 146 -6.47 -10.68 5.68
C MET A 146 -6.50 -11.08 7.16
N ASN A 147 -5.53 -11.86 7.61
CA ASN A 147 -5.43 -12.25 9.03
C ASN A 147 -5.14 -11.05 9.94
N LEU A 148 -4.32 -10.10 9.49
CA LEU A 148 -4.05 -8.86 10.20
C LEU A 148 -5.32 -8.01 10.30
N PHE A 149 -6.00 -7.79 9.18
CA PHE A 149 -7.18 -6.95 9.09
C PHE A 149 -8.34 -7.51 9.93
N ILE A 150 -8.61 -8.81 9.82
CA ILE A 150 -9.63 -9.48 10.64
C ILE A 150 -9.28 -9.37 12.13
N GLY A 151 -8.02 -9.60 12.50
CA GLY A 151 -7.58 -9.50 13.89
C GLY A 151 -7.71 -8.09 14.47
N LEU A 152 -7.43 -7.05 13.67
CA LEU A 152 -7.58 -5.65 14.07
C LEU A 152 -9.05 -5.25 14.17
N LEU A 153 -9.87 -5.61 13.18
CA LEU A 153 -11.30 -5.33 13.21
C LEU A 153 -11.97 -6.01 14.39
N ASN A 154 -11.67 -7.29 14.65
CA ASN A 154 -12.21 -8.02 15.78
C ASN A 154 -11.92 -7.29 17.11
N MET A 155 -10.69 -6.81 17.28
CA MET A 155 -10.28 -6.09 18.47
C MET A 155 -10.98 -4.74 18.64
N VAL A 156 -11.14 -3.97 17.55
CA VAL A 156 -11.87 -2.68 17.58
C VAL A 156 -13.35 -2.92 17.88
N ILE A 157 -13.96 -3.92 17.25
CA ILE A 157 -15.36 -4.30 17.47
C ILE A 157 -15.56 -4.73 18.92
N GLU A 158 -14.68 -5.56 19.49
CA GLU A 158 -14.78 -6.00 20.88
C GLU A 158 -14.72 -4.82 21.87
N LYS A 159 -13.89 -3.80 21.57
CA LYS A 159 -13.78 -2.60 22.40
C LYS A 159 -15.03 -1.71 22.34
N ASP A 160 -15.62 -1.53 21.16
CA ASP A 160 -16.77 -0.64 20.95
C ASP A 160 -18.13 -1.34 21.11
N ASN A 161 -18.16 -2.66 21.34
CA ASN A 161 -19.36 -3.42 21.66
C ASN A 161 -19.88 -3.17 23.10
N ASP A 162 -19.36 -2.15 23.80
CA ASP A 162 -19.92 -1.74 25.08
C ASP A 162 -21.15 -0.85 24.86
N ARG A 163 -22.33 -1.48 25.01
CA ARG A 163 -23.64 -0.81 24.97
C ARG A 163 -23.71 0.38 25.94
N ALA A 164 -23.01 0.34 27.07
CA ALA A 164 -23.00 1.44 28.03
C ALA A 164 -22.22 2.66 27.46
N SER A 165 -21.04 2.43 26.90
CA SER A 165 -20.26 3.48 26.21
C SER A 165 -21.02 4.10 25.03
N TYR A 166 -21.70 3.27 24.22
CA TYR A 166 -22.52 3.73 23.09
C TYR A 166 -23.67 4.65 23.55
N LEU A 167 -24.42 4.23 24.58
CA LEU A 167 -25.50 5.03 25.14
C LEU A 167 -24.99 6.32 25.79
N ALA A 168 -23.83 6.29 26.45
CA ALA A 168 -23.20 7.47 27.02
C ALA A 168 -22.75 8.46 25.93
N GLN A 169 -22.14 7.99 24.84
CA GLN A 169 -21.77 8.83 23.70
C GLN A 169 -23.02 9.44 23.03
N LYS A 170 -24.07 8.65 22.83
CA LYS A 170 -25.35 9.13 22.30
C LYS A 170 -25.98 10.19 23.21
N ALA A 171 -25.98 9.98 24.52
CA ALA A 171 -26.49 10.96 25.49
C ALA A 171 -25.67 12.26 25.49
N LYS A 172 -24.34 12.17 25.36
CA LYS A 172 -23.45 13.32 25.27
C LYS A 172 -23.75 14.17 24.02
N VAL A 173 -23.85 13.54 22.85
CA VAL A 173 -24.20 14.24 21.59
C VAL A 173 -25.57 14.91 21.70
N ILE A 174 -26.58 14.24 22.28
CA ILE A 174 -27.90 14.82 22.50
C ILE A 174 -27.83 16.02 23.47
N ALA A 175 -27.01 15.94 24.52
CA ALA A 175 -26.84 17.04 25.46
C ALA A 175 -26.16 18.26 24.81
N GLU A 176 -25.14 18.05 23.99
CA GLU A 176 -24.46 19.11 23.23
C GLU A 176 -25.41 19.79 22.23
N ILE A 177 -26.22 19.01 21.49
CA ILE A 177 -27.23 19.56 20.57
C ILE A 177 -28.29 20.37 21.34
N LYS A 178 -28.77 19.85 22.48
CA LYS A 178 -29.76 20.57 23.31
C LYS A 178 -29.20 21.88 23.86
N LEU A 179 -27.94 21.88 24.31
CA LEU A 179 -27.27 23.08 24.81
C LEU A 179 -27.13 24.13 23.70
N PHE A 180 -26.76 23.69 22.49
CA PHE A 180 -26.63 24.57 21.33
C PHE A 180 -27.97 25.22 20.94
N ILE A 181 -29.06 24.42 20.88
CA ILE A 181 -30.41 24.94 20.60
C ILE A 181 -30.87 25.92 21.69
N TYR A 182 -30.62 25.61 22.96
CA TYR A 182 -30.97 26.51 24.06
C TYR A 182 -30.24 27.85 23.97
N CYS A 183 -28.95 27.84 23.62
CA CYS A 183 -28.18 29.06 23.41
C CYS A 183 -28.74 29.88 22.23
N LEU A 184 -29.03 29.25 21.09
CA LEU A 184 -29.63 29.91 19.94
C LEU A 184 -30.99 30.53 20.25
N ILE A 185 -31.86 29.83 20.98
CA ILE A 185 -33.17 30.36 21.37
C ILE A 185 -33.00 31.58 22.28
N LYS A 186 -32.07 31.50 23.23
CA LYS A 186 -31.77 32.60 24.15
C LYS A 186 -31.21 33.84 23.41
N ASP A 187 -30.30 33.63 22.46
CA ASP A 187 -29.77 34.72 21.64
C ASP A 187 -30.87 35.39 20.79
N VAL A 188 -31.83 34.63 20.27
CA VAL A 188 -32.99 35.15 19.53
C VAL A 188 -33.98 35.89 20.44
N GLU A 189 -34.16 35.44 21.68
CA GLU A 189 -34.99 36.11 22.70
C GLU A 189 -34.37 37.45 23.14
N ASP A 190 -33.05 37.50 23.35
CA ASP A 190 -32.31 38.72 23.68
C ASP A 190 -32.24 39.73 22.51
N LEU A 191 -32.40 39.27 21.25
CA LEU A 191 -32.51 40.10 20.05
C LEU A 191 -33.92 40.70 19.80
N GLY A 192 -34.89 40.45 20.69
CA GLY A 192 -36.16 41.18 20.72
C GLY A 192 -37.21 40.79 19.67
N PHE A 193 -37.09 39.61 19.04
CA PHE A 193 -38.05 39.14 18.02
C PHE A 193 -39.28 38.38 18.56
N LEU A 194 -39.37 38.18 19.89
CA LEU A 194 -40.51 37.53 20.56
C LEU A 194 -41.17 38.46 21.60
N LYS A 195 -41.62 39.63 21.16
CA LYS A 195 -42.60 40.44 21.90
C LYS A 195 -43.86 40.65 21.06
#